data_AF-A0A2G1UQX5-F1
#
_entry.id   AF-A0A2G1UQX5-F1
#
_cell.length_a   1.000
_cell.length_b   1.000
_cell.length_c   1.000
_cell.angle_alpha   90.00
_cell.angle_beta   90.00
_cell.angle_gamma   90.00
#
_symmetry.space_group_name_H-M   'P 1'
#
loop_
_entity.id
_entity.type
_entity.pdbx_description
1 polymer ?
#
loop_
_entity_poly.entity_id
_entity_poly.type
_entity_poly.pdbx_seq_one_letter_code
_entity_poly.pdbx_strand_id
1 'polypeptide(L)'
;MKAFKFGSLALAVVLSGCGGGGSSSDEPSGEPATPPSPTEVTRTGVFTDSAVANIQYQTATQSGYTSALGEYEYVEGETVTFSIGGIALPPVPATGRITPADMTDGGSSADQLTNILRLLQSLDEDGNPDNGIAITDGTHQALENAVLVLDQPAATFETQFADEVAIATNKTLISADDAESHFYASQQADLRGSWIFVEPAGESSNGQGPNGEEINVLTFLDGGHYIVAHKYGNDDQGAATAEWGTYTWDPVTGALNITVIGESEGGEGGLCPGLGDCVENVQLVGDELHFASEEGAATPFQAVKNSGNPYIGAWYLAEGDGFNVLTVLDDSHYVIAHNTNGAVYEGTDLVAVSSEWGTYSLADGSFLVTGIEEETDGPGGFYDGSGTGGLSAATELTGYGDLQFTPAGEDRFAFRRVGRFNVELSDLAGNKSTIIVERTGDVFVDGMSKEFEFDLVGEADSAQVSLQSGGTGSVLYVNDQESTLIDFWLVNTGTGTLLYEETNPDDFSTGHWVFAPIKTRDGKEWALVDFRHIDGDTESLLGFYVSELKPLQQ
;
A
#
# COMPACT_ATOMS: atom_id res chain seq x y z
N MET A 1 -27.13 -32.32 -21.16
CA MET A 1 -27.37 -33.76 -21.35
C MET A 1 -26.07 -34.50 -21.02
N LYS A 2 -26.16 -35.57 -20.20
CA LYS A 2 -25.22 -36.71 -19.96
C LYS A 2 -23.76 -36.53 -20.43
N ALA A 3 -22.72 -36.78 -19.63
CA ALA A 3 -22.56 -37.94 -18.75
C ALA A 3 -21.40 -37.78 -17.76
N PHE A 4 -21.59 -38.30 -16.55
CA PHE A 4 -20.55 -38.74 -15.62
C PHE A 4 -19.74 -39.91 -16.19
N LYS A 5 -18.42 -39.95 -15.91
CA LYS A 5 -17.66 -41.19 -15.72
C LYS A 5 -16.61 -41.05 -14.62
N PHE A 6 -16.64 -42.05 -13.73
CA PHE A 6 -15.79 -42.32 -12.58
C PHE A 6 -14.35 -42.69 -12.96
N GLY A 7 -13.42 -42.45 -12.02
CA GLY A 7 -12.08 -43.07 -12.02
C GLY A 7 -11.38 -42.95 -10.67
N SER A 8 -11.80 -43.74 -9.68
CA SER A 8 -11.06 -43.94 -8.43
C SER A 8 -9.90 -44.91 -8.68
N LEU A 9 -8.67 -44.54 -8.34
CA LEU A 9 -7.52 -45.44 -8.35
C LEU A 9 -6.83 -45.45 -6.98
N ALA A 10 -7.17 -46.46 -6.19
CA ALA A 10 -6.43 -46.86 -5.00
C ALA A 10 -5.10 -47.51 -5.41
N LEU A 11 -3.99 -47.09 -4.80
CA LEU A 11 -2.71 -47.78 -4.90
C LEU A 11 -2.32 -48.35 -3.53
N ALA A 12 -2.49 -49.66 -3.39
CA ALA A 12 -1.97 -50.45 -2.28
C ALA A 12 -0.52 -50.85 -2.58
N VAL A 13 0.42 -50.52 -1.67
CA VAL A 13 1.79 -51.05 -1.72
C VAL A 13 1.88 -52.29 -0.82
N VAL A 14 2.30 -53.39 -1.44
CA VAL A 14 2.45 -54.72 -0.85
C VAL A 14 3.88 -54.87 -0.33
N LEU A 15 4.04 -55.29 0.92
CA LEU A 15 5.29 -55.81 1.48
C LEU A 15 5.65 -57.17 0.86
N SER A 16 6.92 -57.36 0.51
CA SER A 16 7.82 -58.44 1.01
C SER A 16 8.94 -58.80 0.02
N GLY A 17 10.16 -58.97 0.52
CA GLY A 17 11.30 -59.55 -0.21
C GLY A 17 12.62 -59.37 0.52
N CYS A 18 13.11 -60.43 1.15
CA CYS A 18 14.24 -60.50 2.08
C CYS A 18 15.51 -61.10 1.44
N GLY A 19 16.70 -60.67 1.90
CA GLY A 19 17.98 -61.42 1.90
C GLY A 19 19.04 -60.94 0.88
N GLY A 20 20.33 -60.73 1.18
CA GLY A 20 21.17 -60.88 2.38
C GLY A 20 22.67 -60.93 1.96
N GLY A 21 23.61 -60.52 2.82
CA GLY A 21 25.06 -60.79 2.64
C GLY A 21 26.01 -59.72 3.22
N GLY A 22 26.66 -59.97 4.36
CA GLY A 22 27.37 -58.97 5.16
C GLY A 22 28.88 -58.77 4.87
N SER A 23 29.44 -57.72 5.49
CA SER A 23 30.81 -57.69 6.03
C SER A 23 30.91 -56.58 7.09
N SER A 24 31.69 -56.84 8.14
CA SER A 24 31.68 -56.26 9.50
C SER A 24 32.65 -55.09 9.75
N SER A 25 32.27 -54.15 10.64
CA SER A 25 33.11 -53.63 11.75
C SER A 25 32.40 -52.61 12.67
N ASP A 26 32.12 -53.02 13.92
CA ASP A 26 32.10 -52.38 15.27
C ASP A 26 31.67 -50.91 15.55
N GLU A 27 30.50 -50.79 16.24
CA GLU A 27 30.04 -49.97 17.42
C GLU A 27 30.25 -48.42 17.55
N PRO A 28 29.45 -47.67 18.38
CA PRO A 28 28.37 -48.07 19.31
C PRO A 28 27.01 -47.33 19.11
N SER A 29 26.02 -47.83 19.87
CA SER A 29 24.59 -47.49 19.97
C SER A 29 24.19 -46.02 20.18
N GLY A 30 23.23 -45.55 19.37
CA GLY A 30 22.33 -44.42 19.65
C GLY A 30 20.90 -44.79 19.28
N GLU A 31 19.93 -44.43 20.14
CA GLU A 31 18.50 -44.68 19.96
C GLU A 31 17.97 -44.12 18.61
N PRO A 32 16.89 -44.67 18.03
CA PRO A 32 16.28 -44.08 16.85
C PRO A 32 15.72 -42.70 17.22
N ALA A 33 16.29 -41.65 16.64
CA ALA A 33 15.73 -40.31 16.76
C ALA A 33 14.31 -40.30 16.20
N THR A 34 13.36 -39.89 17.05
CA THR A 34 11.99 -39.53 16.65
C THR A 34 12.05 -38.55 15.47
N PRO A 35 11.22 -38.70 14.42
CA PRO A 35 11.13 -37.69 13.36
C PRO A 35 10.85 -36.33 14.01
N PRO A 36 11.51 -35.24 13.59
CA PRO A 36 11.16 -33.91 14.10
C PRO A 36 9.69 -33.64 13.81
N SER A 37 8.94 -33.23 14.84
CA SER A 37 7.60 -32.65 14.66
C SER A 37 7.69 -31.49 13.65
N PRO A 38 6.67 -31.28 12.80
CA PRO A 38 6.65 -30.13 11.92
C PRO A 38 6.82 -28.86 12.77
N THR A 39 7.79 -28.03 12.42
CA THR A 39 7.96 -26.71 13.03
C THR A 39 6.78 -25.87 12.58
N GLU A 40 5.86 -25.56 13.49
CA GLU A 40 4.79 -24.60 13.24
C GLU A 40 5.44 -23.25 12.95
N VAL A 41 5.24 -22.74 11.74
CA VAL A 41 5.77 -21.45 11.30
C VAL A 41 4.76 -20.39 11.66
N THR A 42 5.12 -19.50 12.57
CA THR A 42 4.35 -18.29 12.86
C THR A 42 4.33 -17.40 11.62
N ARG A 43 3.13 -16.93 11.25
CA ARG A 43 2.88 -15.97 10.18
C ARG A 43 2.33 -14.68 10.78
N THR A 44 2.38 -13.62 9.99
CA THR A 44 1.79 -12.32 10.30
C THR A 44 0.57 -12.10 9.42
N GLY A 45 -0.54 -11.65 10.00
CA GLY A 45 -1.72 -11.20 9.28
C GLY A 45 -2.10 -9.78 9.70
N VAL A 46 -3.04 -9.15 9.02
CA VAL A 46 -3.51 -7.79 9.34
C VAL A 46 -5.02 -7.79 9.60
N PHE A 47 -5.47 -7.10 10.66
CA PHE A 47 -6.89 -6.79 10.89
C PHE A 47 -7.19 -5.35 10.44
N THR A 48 -8.11 -5.21 9.47
CA THR A 48 -8.34 -3.93 8.77
C THR A 48 -9.82 -3.59 8.52
N ASP A 49 -10.16 -2.37 8.90
CA ASP A 49 -11.22 -1.45 8.49
C ASP A 49 -10.53 -0.06 8.50
N SER A 50 -9.53 0.11 7.63
CA SER A 50 -8.21 0.72 7.93
C SER A 50 -7.45 -0.08 9.00
N ALA A 51 -6.11 0.04 9.10
CA ALA A 51 -5.40 -0.74 10.10
C ALA A 51 -5.94 -0.48 11.52
N VAL A 52 -6.34 -1.56 12.20
CA VAL A 52 -6.88 -1.48 13.56
C VAL A 52 -5.75 -1.74 14.53
N ALA A 53 -5.21 -0.67 15.09
CA ALA A 53 -4.09 -0.70 16.02
C ALA A 53 -4.52 -0.95 17.47
N ASN A 54 -3.66 -1.68 18.18
CA ASN A 54 -3.81 -1.98 19.60
C ASN A 54 -5.13 -2.68 19.98
N ILE A 55 -5.74 -3.48 19.09
CA ILE A 55 -6.82 -4.38 19.48
C ILE A 55 -6.23 -5.70 20.00
N GLN A 56 -6.77 -6.25 21.08
CA GLN A 56 -6.29 -7.52 21.61
C GLN A 56 -6.65 -8.66 20.64
N TYR A 57 -5.74 -9.62 20.44
CA TYR A 57 -6.01 -10.84 19.69
C TYR A 57 -5.57 -12.09 20.46
N GLN A 58 -6.25 -13.21 20.20
CA GLN A 58 -5.90 -14.51 20.74
C GLN A 58 -6.18 -15.62 19.72
N THR A 59 -5.20 -16.48 19.50
CA THR A 59 -5.33 -17.76 18.78
C THR A 59 -5.10 -18.93 19.75
N ALA A 60 -5.00 -20.16 19.23
CA ALA A 60 -4.66 -21.31 20.05
C ALA A 60 -3.23 -21.25 20.63
N THR A 61 -2.28 -20.62 19.91
CA THR A 61 -0.87 -20.54 20.29
C THR A 61 -0.33 -19.13 20.45
N GLN A 62 -0.96 -18.13 19.84
CA GLN A 62 -0.54 -16.73 19.85
C GLN A 62 -1.52 -15.84 20.62
N SER A 63 -1.03 -14.74 21.17
CA SER A 63 -1.87 -13.68 21.74
C SER A 63 -1.08 -12.40 21.89
N GLY A 64 -1.74 -11.26 21.73
CA GLY A 64 -1.09 -9.97 21.86
C GLY A 64 -2.05 -8.83 21.55
N TYR A 65 -1.49 -7.73 21.10
CA TYR A 65 -2.21 -6.58 20.56
C TYR A 65 -1.75 -6.36 19.14
N THR A 66 -2.65 -5.93 18.26
CA THR A 66 -2.28 -5.59 16.90
C THR A 66 -1.29 -4.42 16.87
N SER A 67 -0.34 -4.45 15.94
CA SER A 67 0.62 -3.35 15.76
C SER A 67 -0.08 -2.09 15.21
N ALA A 68 0.67 -0.99 15.04
CA ALA A 68 0.17 0.20 14.34
C ALA A 68 -0.30 -0.10 12.90
N LEU A 69 0.17 -1.20 12.31
CA LEU A 69 -0.25 -1.73 11.01
C LEU A 69 -1.48 -2.63 11.08
N GLY A 70 -2.06 -2.84 12.26
CA GLY A 70 -3.10 -3.84 12.45
C GLY A 70 -2.55 -5.28 12.43
N GLU A 71 -1.23 -5.47 12.50
CA GLU A 71 -0.62 -6.80 12.36
C GLU A 71 -0.81 -7.65 13.60
N TYR A 72 -1.09 -8.94 13.41
CA TYR A 72 -1.18 -9.95 14.46
C TYR A 72 -0.44 -11.23 14.03
N GLU A 73 0.02 -12.01 15.02
CA GLU A 73 0.72 -13.27 14.78
C GLU A 73 -0.26 -14.45 14.84
N TYR A 74 -0.09 -15.44 13.95
CA TYR A 74 -0.91 -16.65 13.93
C TYR A 74 -0.16 -17.85 13.35
N VAL A 75 -0.67 -19.06 13.59
CA VAL A 75 -0.26 -20.27 12.87
C VAL A 75 -1.38 -20.68 11.91
N GLU A 76 -1.02 -21.11 10.71
CA GLU A 76 -1.99 -21.52 9.68
C GLU A 76 -2.95 -22.61 10.19
N GLY A 77 -4.24 -22.41 9.92
CA GLY A 77 -5.31 -23.31 10.38
C GLY A 77 -5.87 -22.98 11.78
N GLU A 78 -5.29 -22.02 12.49
CA GLU A 78 -5.86 -21.51 13.74
C GLU A 78 -7.07 -20.59 13.50
N THR A 79 -7.83 -20.36 14.57
CA THR A 79 -8.87 -19.35 14.65
C THR A 79 -8.36 -18.21 15.53
N VAL A 80 -8.63 -16.97 15.14
CA VAL A 80 -8.32 -15.78 15.92
C VAL A 80 -9.60 -15.15 16.48
N THR A 81 -9.53 -14.63 17.70
CA THR A 81 -10.56 -13.79 18.30
C THR A 81 -9.95 -12.46 18.67
N PHE A 82 -10.53 -11.37 18.15
CA PHE A 82 -10.15 -10.00 18.52
C PHE A 82 -11.05 -9.49 19.65
N SER A 83 -10.54 -8.61 20.51
CA SER A 83 -11.30 -8.07 21.64
C SER A 83 -10.88 -6.67 22.07
N ILE A 84 -11.87 -5.93 22.60
CA ILE A 84 -11.69 -4.62 23.22
C ILE A 84 -12.21 -4.70 24.66
N GLY A 85 -11.29 -4.91 25.61
CA GLY A 85 -11.67 -5.10 27.00
C GLY A 85 -12.48 -6.39 27.14
N GLY A 86 -13.69 -6.32 27.69
CA GLY A 86 -14.62 -7.45 27.81
C GLY A 86 -15.41 -7.76 26.53
N ILE A 87 -15.32 -6.93 25.49
CA ILE A 87 -16.08 -7.07 24.24
C ILE A 87 -15.27 -7.90 23.26
N ALA A 88 -15.70 -9.15 23.00
CA ALA A 88 -15.11 -10.01 21.98
C ALA A 88 -15.83 -9.84 20.64
N LEU A 89 -15.06 -9.73 19.56
CA LEU A 89 -15.55 -9.83 18.19
C LEU A 89 -15.77 -11.31 17.82
N PRO A 90 -16.60 -11.62 16.80
CA PRO A 90 -16.80 -12.98 16.36
C PRO A 90 -15.47 -13.66 15.95
N PRO A 91 -15.25 -14.93 16.35
CA PRO A 91 -14.05 -15.67 15.98
C PRO A 91 -14.04 -16.01 14.49
N VAL A 92 -12.87 -15.91 13.85
CA VAL A 92 -12.68 -16.16 12.41
C VAL A 92 -11.40 -16.96 12.14
N PRO A 93 -11.31 -17.72 11.04
CA PRO A 93 -10.05 -18.33 10.61
C PRO A 93 -8.94 -17.29 10.50
N ALA A 94 -7.76 -17.59 11.04
CA ALA A 94 -6.61 -16.70 10.96
C ALA A 94 -5.98 -16.78 9.56
N THR A 95 -5.78 -15.63 8.91
CA THR A 95 -5.29 -15.48 7.52
C THR A 95 -4.38 -14.25 7.40
N GLY A 96 -3.75 -14.04 6.23
CA GLY A 96 -2.91 -12.85 6.00
C GLY A 96 -3.66 -11.51 6.16
N ARG A 97 -5.00 -11.51 6.03
CA ARG A 97 -5.83 -10.32 6.11
C ARG A 97 -7.23 -10.69 6.57
N ILE A 98 -7.70 -9.99 7.59
CA ILE A 98 -9.05 -10.12 8.16
C ILE A 98 -9.68 -8.74 8.15
N THR A 99 -10.95 -8.71 7.78
CA THR A 99 -11.84 -7.56 7.85
C THR A 99 -13.05 -7.88 8.73
N PRO A 100 -13.78 -6.87 9.19
CA PRO A 100 -15.09 -7.06 9.81
C PRO A 100 -16.08 -7.88 8.98
N ALA A 101 -15.98 -7.89 7.64
CA ALA A 101 -16.85 -8.69 6.78
C ALA A 101 -16.63 -10.21 6.96
N ASP A 102 -15.40 -10.63 7.26
CA ASP A 102 -15.05 -12.04 7.50
C ASP A 102 -15.69 -12.59 8.80
N MET A 103 -16.15 -11.70 9.68
CA MET A 103 -16.78 -12.02 10.97
C MET A 103 -18.29 -12.28 10.87
N THR A 104 -18.84 -12.26 9.66
CA THR A 104 -20.27 -12.46 9.41
C THR A 104 -20.53 -13.74 8.62
N ASP A 105 -21.63 -14.43 8.92
CA ASP A 105 -22.07 -15.60 8.17
C ASP A 105 -23.56 -15.53 7.82
N GLY A 106 -24.07 -16.53 7.09
CA GLY A 106 -25.48 -16.56 6.66
C GLY A 106 -26.50 -16.76 7.80
N GLY A 107 -26.05 -17.04 9.03
CA GLY A 107 -26.86 -17.14 10.24
C GLY A 107 -26.86 -15.88 11.10
N SER A 108 -25.92 -14.96 10.86
CA SER A 108 -25.80 -13.68 11.55
C SER A 108 -27.00 -12.75 11.32
N SER A 109 -27.19 -11.82 12.26
CA SER A 109 -27.98 -10.61 12.07
C SER A 109 -27.49 -9.85 10.85
N ALA A 110 -28.42 -9.30 10.07
CA ALA A 110 -28.10 -8.44 8.94
C ALA A 110 -27.31 -7.18 9.34
N ASP A 111 -27.41 -6.76 10.61
CA ASP A 111 -26.73 -5.57 11.14
C ASP A 111 -25.37 -5.89 11.81
N GLN A 112 -24.93 -7.16 11.86
CA GLN A 112 -23.72 -7.54 12.60
C GLN A 112 -22.46 -6.85 12.07
N LEU A 113 -22.26 -6.84 10.74
CA LEU A 113 -21.15 -6.14 10.11
C LEU A 113 -21.15 -4.67 10.51
N THR A 114 -22.26 -3.98 10.26
CA THR A 114 -22.43 -2.56 10.57
C THR A 114 -22.19 -2.26 12.05
N ASN A 115 -22.63 -3.13 12.97
CA ASN A 115 -22.38 -2.96 14.41
C ASN A 115 -20.88 -3.08 14.76
N ILE A 116 -20.14 -3.99 14.11
CA ILE A 116 -18.68 -4.11 14.28
C ILE A 116 -17.98 -2.85 13.76
N LEU A 117 -18.30 -2.41 12.53
CA LEU A 117 -17.73 -1.20 11.92
C LEU A 117 -17.95 0.03 12.82
N ARG A 118 -19.21 0.24 13.25
CA ARG A 118 -19.56 1.36 14.13
C ARG A 118 -18.85 1.29 15.47
N LEU A 119 -18.65 0.11 16.06
CA LEU A 119 -17.88 -0.03 17.30
C LEU A 119 -16.43 0.41 17.12
N LEU A 120 -15.74 -0.14 16.12
CA LEU A 120 -14.32 0.11 15.88
C LEU A 120 -14.07 1.60 15.62
N GLN A 121 -14.76 2.16 14.63
CA GLN A 121 -14.58 3.54 14.21
C GLN A 121 -15.05 4.56 15.27
N SER A 122 -16.02 4.23 16.12
CA SER A 122 -16.42 5.13 17.22
C SER A 122 -15.42 5.15 18.37
N LEU A 123 -14.64 4.07 18.54
CA LEU A 123 -13.64 3.95 19.62
C LEU A 123 -12.27 4.48 19.24
N ASP A 124 -12.06 4.76 17.96
CA ASP A 124 -10.85 5.38 17.42
C ASP A 124 -10.44 6.63 18.22
N GLU A 125 -9.13 6.77 18.49
CA GLU A 125 -8.59 7.72 19.45
C GLU A 125 -8.91 9.16 19.07
N ASP A 126 -8.57 9.55 17.84
CA ASP A 126 -8.76 10.89 17.29
C ASP A 126 -10.10 11.06 16.55
N GLY A 127 -10.79 9.95 16.26
CA GLY A 127 -12.08 9.93 15.60
C GLY A 127 -11.98 10.11 14.08
N ASN A 128 -10.81 9.89 13.50
CA ASN A 128 -10.57 9.92 12.07
C ASN A 128 -10.07 8.56 11.55
N PRO A 129 -10.97 7.63 11.20
CA PRO A 129 -10.58 6.28 10.80
C PRO A 129 -9.86 6.23 9.43
N ASP A 130 -9.77 7.34 8.68
CA ASP A 130 -9.01 7.42 7.42
C ASP A 130 -7.50 7.27 7.64
N ASN A 131 -6.98 7.63 8.83
CA ASN A 131 -5.56 7.59 9.17
C ASN A 131 -5.15 6.34 9.99
N GLY A 132 -6.06 5.38 10.14
CA GLY A 132 -5.94 4.22 11.03
C GLY A 132 -7.04 4.22 12.09
N ILE A 133 -7.24 3.10 12.78
CA ILE A 133 -8.14 3.01 13.94
C ILE A 133 -7.30 2.66 15.16
N ALA A 134 -7.13 3.60 16.08
CA ALA A 134 -6.32 3.40 17.28
C ALA A 134 -7.19 3.16 18.53
N ILE A 135 -7.08 1.97 19.13
CA ILE A 135 -7.78 1.66 20.38
C ILE A 135 -6.85 1.89 21.57
N THR A 136 -7.12 2.90 22.39
CA THR A 136 -6.23 3.24 23.51
C THR A 136 -6.28 2.21 24.65
N ASP A 137 -5.19 2.09 25.41
CA ASP A 137 -5.16 1.31 26.66
C ASP A 137 -6.24 1.78 27.66
N GLY A 138 -6.55 3.09 27.66
CA GLY A 138 -7.62 3.66 28.45
C GLY A 138 -9.00 3.11 28.05
N THR A 139 -9.23 2.94 26.75
CA THR A 139 -10.45 2.31 26.21
C THR A 139 -10.55 0.86 26.65
N HIS A 140 -9.47 0.08 26.58
CA HIS A 140 -9.45 -1.30 27.08
C HIS A 140 -9.80 -1.40 28.57
N GLN A 141 -9.21 -0.54 29.40
CA GLN A 141 -9.47 -0.51 30.84
C GLN A 141 -10.91 -0.10 31.15
N ALA A 142 -11.43 0.91 30.45
CA ALA A 142 -12.80 1.37 30.63
C ALA A 142 -13.83 0.29 30.28
N LEU A 143 -13.51 -0.57 29.31
CA LEU A 143 -14.41 -1.61 28.79
C LEU A 143 -14.11 -3.02 29.32
N GLU A 144 -13.22 -3.20 30.30
CA GLU A 144 -12.78 -4.51 30.81
C GLU A 144 -13.94 -5.45 31.18
N ASN A 145 -15.03 -4.89 31.71
CA ASN A 145 -16.23 -5.65 32.13
C ASN A 145 -17.45 -5.39 31.24
N ALA A 146 -17.29 -4.65 30.15
CA ALA A 146 -18.41 -4.35 29.25
C ALA A 146 -18.87 -5.62 28.52
N VAL A 147 -20.18 -5.76 28.37
CA VAL A 147 -20.79 -6.82 27.56
C VAL A 147 -21.60 -6.16 26.48
N LEU A 148 -21.16 -6.30 25.23
CA LEU A 148 -21.84 -5.76 24.05
C LEU A 148 -22.08 -6.90 23.05
N VAL A 149 -23.34 -7.12 22.68
CA VAL A 149 -23.68 -8.13 21.68
C VAL A 149 -23.60 -7.47 20.30
N LEU A 150 -22.76 -8.00 19.41
CA LEU A 150 -22.59 -7.46 18.06
C LEU A 150 -23.60 -8.07 17.08
N ASP A 151 -23.96 -9.33 17.31
CA ASP A 151 -24.91 -10.11 16.51
C ASP A 151 -26.37 -9.85 16.95
N GLN A 152 -26.87 -8.64 16.69
CA GLN A 152 -28.24 -8.26 17.04
C GLN A 152 -28.76 -7.14 16.14
N PRO A 153 -30.09 -6.85 16.15
CA PRO A 153 -30.64 -5.73 15.39
C PRO A 153 -30.09 -4.39 15.86
N ALA A 154 -29.88 -3.46 14.91
CA ALA A 154 -29.23 -2.17 15.14
C ALA A 154 -29.80 -1.38 16.33
N ALA A 155 -31.13 -1.29 16.45
CA ALA A 155 -31.76 -0.54 17.55
C ALA A 155 -31.44 -1.10 18.95
N THR A 156 -31.22 -2.42 19.06
CA THR A 156 -30.84 -3.05 20.33
C THR A 156 -29.36 -2.82 20.62
N PHE A 157 -28.51 -2.93 19.59
CA PHE A 157 -27.10 -2.57 19.67
C PHE A 157 -26.88 -1.13 20.09
N GLU A 158 -27.59 -0.17 19.50
CA GLU A 158 -27.47 1.26 19.83
C GLU A 158 -27.81 1.56 21.30
N THR A 159 -28.85 0.90 21.82
CA THR A 159 -29.22 1.02 23.23
C THR A 159 -28.12 0.46 24.12
N GLN A 160 -27.60 -0.73 23.80
CA GLN A 160 -26.55 -1.37 24.58
C GLN A 160 -25.22 -0.62 24.50
N PHE A 161 -24.86 -0.08 23.33
CA PHE A 161 -23.69 0.77 23.16
C PHE A 161 -23.78 2.01 24.05
N ALA A 162 -24.94 2.66 24.09
CA ALA A 162 -25.14 3.83 24.95
C ALA A 162 -24.94 3.50 26.43
N ASP A 163 -25.46 2.36 26.88
CA ASP A 163 -25.42 1.93 28.28
C ASP A 163 -24.03 1.41 28.72
N GLU A 164 -23.33 0.67 27.85
CA GLU A 164 -22.11 -0.07 28.21
C GLU A 164 -20.82 0.62 27.71
N VAL A 165 -20.86 1.26 26.54
CA VAL A 165 -19.65 1.81 25.89
C VAL A 165 -19.57 3.33 26.02
N ALA A 166 -20.62 4.06 25.62
CA ALA A 166 -20.59 5.52 25.55
C ALA A 166 -20.37 6.14 26.95
N ILE A 167 -21.00 5.59 27.99
CA ILE A 167 -20.83 6.06 29.38
C ILE A 167 -19.39 5.85 29.88
N ALA A 168 -18.76 4.73 29.51
CA ALA A 168 -17.43 4.37 29.99
C ALA A 168 -16.31 5.14 29.27
N THR A 169 -16.50 5.45 27.99
CA THR A 169 -15.45 5.99 27.10
C THR A 169 -15.66 7.45 26.71
N ASN A 170 -16.85 8.01 26.94
CA ASN A 170 -17.27 9.31 26.42
C ASN A 170 -17.19 9.42 24.88
N LYS A 171 -17.24 8.28 24.18
CA LYS A 171 -17.31 8.22 22.71
C LYS A 171 -18.76 8.28 22.24
N THR A 172 -18.96 8.80 21.03
CA THR A 172 -20.27 8.86 20.38
C THR A 172 -20.32 7.82 19.28
N LEU A 173 -21.44 7.09 19.19
CA LEU A 173 -21.64 6.11 18.14
C LEU A 173 -21.80 6.81 16.78
N ILE A 174 -20.96 6.46 15.82
CA ILE A 174 -21.07 6.98 14.45
C ILE A 174 -22.32 6.40 13.74
N SER A 175 -22.71 7.02 12.62
CA SER A 175 -23.83 6.54 11.81
C SER A 175 -23.47 5.24 11.07
N ALA A 176 -24.48 4.45 10.70
CA ALA A 176 -24.26 3.25 9.86
C ALA A 176 -23.69 3.64 8.49
N ASP A 177 -24.25 4.66 7.85
CA ASP A 177 -23.82 5.14 6.53
C ASP A 177 -22.35 5.60 6.55
N ASP A 178 -21.92 6.31 7.59
CA ASP A 178 -20.52 6.73 7.73
C ASP A 178 -19.59 5.53 7.91
N ALA A 179 -19.99 4.57 8.75
CA ALA A 179 -19.20 3.37 9.04
C ALA A 179 -19.01 2.50 7.79
N GLU A 180 -20.10 2.26 7.06
CA GLU A 180 -20.09 1.47 5.83
C GLU A 180 -19.37 2.19 4.69
N SER A 181 -19.55 3.51 4.56
CA SER A 181 -18.83 4.32 3.56
C SER A 181 -17.33 4.30 3.79
N HIS A 182 -16.89 4.39 5.05
CA HIS A 182 -15.48 4.32 5.40
C HIS A 182 -14.91 2.93 5.11
N PHE A 183 -15.58 1.86 5.55
CA PHE A 183 -15.14 0.49 5.30
C PHE A 183 -15.00 0.22 3.80
N TYR A 184 -16.00 0.59 3.00
CA TYR A 184 -15.96 0.46 1.54
C TYR A 184 -14.76 1.21 0.93
N ALA A 185 -14.52 2.45 1.35
CA ALA A 185 -13.39 3.25 0.86
C ALA A 185 -12.04 2.67 1.28
N SER A 186 -11.94 2.14 2.51
CA SER A 186 -10.74 1.46 3.00
C SER A 186 -10.40 0.24 2.15
N GLN A 187 -11.39 -0.59 1.81
CA GLN A 187 -11.17 -1.75 0.94
C GLN A 187 -10.62 -1.32 -0.42
N GLN A 188 -11.20 -0.28 -1.03
CA GLN A 188 -10.70 0.26 -2.31
C GLN A 188 -9.27 0.84 -2.20
N ALA A 189 -8.89 1.36 -1.05
CA ALA A 189 -7.52 1.79 -0.79
C ALA A 189 -6.55 0.61 -0.69
N ASP A 190 -6.96 -0.50 -0.08
CA ASP A 190 -6.13 -1.71 0.03
C ASP A 190 -5.87 -2.40 -1.32
N LEU A 191 -6.68 -2.12 -2.36
CA LEU A 191 -6.43 -2.60 -3.72
C LEU A 191 -5.27 -1.86 -4.41
N ARG A 192 -4.96 -0.62 -4.01
CA ARG A 192 -3.96 0.23 -4.68
C ARG A 192 -2.53 -0.14 -4.29
N GLY A 193 -1.69 -0.25 -5.31
CA GLY A 193 -0.36 -0.85 -5.23
C GLY A 193 -0.13 -1.85 -6.37
N SER A 194 1.03 -2.49 -6.36
CA SER A 194 1.40 -3.50 -7.37
C SER A 194 1.14 -4.91 -6.87
N TRP A 195 0.70 -5.74 -7.80
CA TRP A 195 0.37 -7.14 -7.63
C TRP A 195 1.15 -7.94 -8.67
N ILE A 196 1.95 -8.89 -8.20
CA ILE A 196 2.73 -9.76 -9.07
C ILE A 196 2.00 -11.09 -9.26
N PHE A 197 1.80 -11.46 -10.50
CA PHE A 197 1.41 -12.81 -10.88
C PHE A 197 2.58 -13.52 -11.53
N VAL A 198 2.73 -14.77 -11.14
CA VAL A 198 3.88 -15.60 -11.39
C VAL A 198 3.31 -16.91 -11.89
N GLU A 199 3.35 -17.13 -13.21
CA GLU A 199 2.67 -18.25 -13.85
C GLU A 199 3.18 -19.61 -13.35
N PRO A 200 2.35 -20.53 -12.86
CA PRO A 200 2.83 -21.79 -12.31
C PRO A 200 3.73 -22.61 -13.25
N ALA A 201 4.76 -23.25 -12.70
CA ALA A 201 5.64 -24.16 -13.44
C ALA A 201 4.86 -25.24 -14.22
N GLY A 202 4.96 -25.19 -15.55
CA GLY A 202 4.29 -26.11 -16.48
C GLY A 202 3.06 -25.52 -17.18
N GLU A 203 2.61 -24.35 -16.76
CA GLU A 203 1.60 -23.53 -17.44
C GLU A 203 2.27 -22.46 -18.32
N SER A 204 3.46 -21.96 -17.93
CA SER A 204 4.25 -21.06 -18.78
C SER A 204 4.64 -21.67 -20.12
N SER A 205 4.51 -20.85 -21.17
CA SER A 205 4.84 -21.15 -22.57
C SER A 205 6.30 -21.59 -22.76
N ASN A 206 7.22 -21.14 -21.89
CA ASN A 206 8.63 -21.52 -21.93
C ASN A 206 8.99 -22.69 -20.99
N GLY A 207 8.05 -23.11 -20.12
CA GLY A 207 8.18 -24.23 -19.19
C GLY A 207 9.26 -24.07 -18.12
N GLN A 208 9.80 -22.87 -17.90
CA GLN A 208 10.92 -22.63 -16.99
C GLN A 208 10.52 -22.38 -15.54
N GLY A 209 9.24 -22.12 -15.28
CA GLY A 209 8.79 -21.90 -13.92
C GLY A 209 9.45 -20.66 -13.27
N PRO A 210 9.54 -20.53 -11.92
CA PRO A 210 9.81 -19.26 -11.22
C PRO A 210 11.20 -18.69 -11.36
N ASN A 211 12.01 -19.37 -12.17
CA ASN A 211 13.37 -19.01 -12.49
C ASN A 211 13.49 -18.54 -13.96
N GLY A 212 12.36 -18.30 -14.63
CA GLY A 212 12.21 -17.80 -16.00
C GLY A 212 10.74 -17.55 -16.40
N GLU A 213 9.87 -17.23 -15.44
CA GLU A 213 8.41 -17.27 -15.55
C GLU A 213 7.83 -16.02 -16.22
N GLU A 214 6.76 -16.19 -16.99
CA GLU A 214 5.85 -15.14 -17.44
C GLU A 214 5.30 -14.39 -16.21
N ILE A 215 6.01 -13.34 -15.82
CA ILE A 215 5.66 -12.47 -14.71
C ILE A 215 4.80 -11.34 -15.26
N ASN A 216 3.65 -11.13 -14.62
CA ASN A 216 2.78 -10.00 -14.88
C ASN A 216 2.73 -9.12 -13.63
N VAL A 217 2.89 -7.81 -13.80
CA VAL A 217 2.79 -6.85 -12.71
C VAL A 217 1.63 -5.92 -13.01
N LEU A 218 0.56 -6.06 -12.23
CA LEU A 218 -0.62 -5.22 -12.28
C LEU A 218 -0.55 -4.18 -11.17
N THR A 219 -0.65 -2.90 -11.52
CA THR A 219 -0.66 -1.80 -10.55
C THR A 219 -1.98 -1.04 -10.63
N PHE A 220 -2.68 -0.97 -9.50
CA PHE A 220 -3.84 -0.09 -9.33
C PHE A 220 -3.38 1.24 -8.72
N LEU A 221 -3.74 2.34 -9.37
CA LEU A 221 -3.33 3.70 -9.03
C LEU A 221 -4.48 4.51 -8.45
N ASP A 222 -4.14 5.65 -7.89
CA ASP A 222 -5.13 6.69 -7.59
C ASP A 222 -5.81 7.21 -8.86
N GLY A 223 -6.97 7.86 -8.71
CA GLY A 223 -7.76 8.40 -9.82
C GLY A 223 -8.50 7.32 -10.63
N GLY A 224 -8.44 6.06 -10.18
CA GLY A 224 -9.07 4.93 -10.88
C GLY A 224 -8.31 4.52 -12.13
N HIS A 225 -6.99 4.69 -12.18
CA HIS A 225 -6.14 4.19 -13.26
C HIS A 225 -5.49 2.86 -12.91
N TYR A 226 -5.27 2.01 -13.90
CA TYR A 226 -4.42 0.82 -13.74
C TYR A 226 -3.41 0.76 -14.88
N ILE A 227 -2.32 0.04 -14.63
CA ILE A 227 -1.39 -0.40 -15.67
C ILE A 227 -0.94 -1.81 -15.35
N VAL A 228 -0.89 -2.67 -16.37
CA VAL A 228 -0.32 -4.02 -16.29
C VAL A 228 0.84 -4.12 -17.26
N ALA A 229 1.94 -4.72 -16.81
CA ALA A 229 3.12 -4.99 -17.60
C ALA A 229 3.42 -6.49 -17.62
N HIS A 230 3.92 -6.98 -18.75
CA HIS A 230 4.15 -8.38 -19.02
C HIS A 230 5.62 -8.60 -19.37
N LYS A 231 6.34 -9.39 -18.57
CA LYS A 231 7.79 -9.57 -18.78
C LYS A 231 8.09 -10.35 -20.06
N TYR A 232 7.45 -11.51 -20.23
CA TYR A 232 7.72 -12.40 -21.36
C TYR A 232 6.50 -12.53 -22.26
N GLY A 233 6.75 -12.72 -23.55
CA GLY A 233 5.72 -12.96 -24.54
C GLY A 233 5.45 -14.44 -24.78
N ASN A 234 4.27 -14.73 -25.31
CA ASN A 234 3.82 -16.00 -25.83
C ASN A 234 3.31 -15.85 -27.29
N ASP A 235 2.46 -16.75 -27.77
CA ASP A 235 1.95 -16.71 -29.14
C ASP A 235 0.96 -15.55 -29.40
N ASP A 236 0.37 -14.98 -28.33
CA ASP A 236 -0.70 -13.97 -28.38
C ASP A 236 -0.29 -12.60 -27.81
N GLN A 237 0.90 -12.51 -27.18
CA GLN A 237 1.47 -11.31 -26.57
C GLN A 237 3.00 -11.32 -26.68
N GLY A 238 3.62 -10.19 -26.99
CA GLY A 238 5.05 -9.94 -26.99
C GLY A 238 5.62 -9.66 -25.59
N ALA A 239 6.94 -9.78 -25.47
CA ALA A 239 7.66 -9.47 -24.25
C ALA A 239 7.69 -7.96 -23.96
N ALA A 240 7.81 -7.62 -22.68
CA ALA A 240 7.85 -6.25 -22.17
C ALA A 240 6.70 -5.34 -22.66
N THR A 241 5.54 -5.93 -22.96
CA THR A 241 4.34 -5.19 -23.33
C THR A 241 3.58 -4.72 -22.09
N ALA A 242 2.70 -3.74 -22.29
CA ALA A 242 1.88 -3.18 -21.24
C ALA A 242 0.49 -2.78 -21.77
N GLU A 243 -0.45 -2.68 -20.84
CA GLU A 243 -1.81 -2.20 -21.04
C GLU A 243 -2.16 -1.24 -19.89
N TRP A 244 -2.84 -0.14 -20.19
CA TRP A 244 -3.35 0.76 -19.17
C TRP A 244 -4.77 1.25 -19.49
N GLY A 245 -5.46 1.69 -18.44
CA GLY A 245 -6.81 2.19 -18.57
C GLY A 245 -7.36 2.76 -17.28
N THR A 246 -8.67 2.68 -17.16
CA THR A 246 -9.39 3.05 -15.93
C THR A 246 -10.13 1.87 -15.33
N TYR A 247 -10.34 1.90 -14.02
CA TYR A 247 -11.09 0.88 -13.30
C TYR A 247 -12.03 1.49 -12.25
N THR A 248 -13.09 0.74 -11.92
CA THR A 248 -13.83 0.89 -10.68
C THR A 248 -14.00 -0.47 -10.04
N TRP A 249 -13.91 -0.56 -8.71
CA TRP A 249 -14.05 -1.82 -8.00
C TRP A 249 -15.07 -1.71 -6.88
N ASP A 250 -15.98 -2.68 -6.82
CA ASP A 250 -16.91 -2.87 -5.72
C ASP A 250 -16.43 -4.01 -4.82
N PRO A 251 -15.85 -3.74 -3.63
CA PRO A 251 -15.38 -4.77 -2.70
C PRO A 251 -16.49 -5.69 -2.17
N VAL A 252 -17.76 -5.29 -2.24
CA VAL A 252 -18.88 -6.11 -1.74
C VAL A 252 -19.26 -7.17 -2.77
N THR A 253 -19.35 -6.78 -4.04
CA THR A 253 -19.72 -7.71 -5.12
C THR A 253 -18.52 -8.35 -5.82
N GLY A 254 -17.33 -7.79 -5.63
CA GLY A 254 -16.11 -8.10 -6.37
C GLY A 254 -16.08 -7.54 -7.79
N ALA A 255 -17.10 -6.81 -8.24
CA ALA A 255 -17.17 -6.34 -9.62
C ALA A 255 -16.07 -5.31 -9.91
N LEU A 256 -15.14 -5.66 -10.80
CA LEU A 256 -14.10 -4.79 -11.33
C LEU A 256 -14.49 -4.39 -12.76
N ASN A 257 -14.96 -3.15 -12.95
CA ASN A 257 -15.27 -2.63 -14.27
C ASN A 257 -14.03 -1.93 -14.82
N ILE A 258 -13.61 -2.34 -16.01
CA ILE A 258 -12.35 -1.91 -16.62
C ILE A 258 -12.66 -1.26 -17.97
N THR A 259 -11.95 -0.16 -18.26
CA THR A 259 -11.91 0.45 -19.59
C THR A 259 -10.46 0.54 -20.02
N VAL A 260 -10.06 -0.28 -21.00
CA VAL A 260 -8.72 -0.24 -21.59
C VAL A 260 -8.61 0.98 -22.50
N ILE A 261 -7.59 1.81 -22.28
CA ILE A 261 -7.35 3.05 -23.02
C ILE A 261 -6.19 2.89 -24.01
N GLY A 262 -5.13 2.19 -23.61
CA GLY A 262 -3.96 1.97 -24.44
C GLY A 262 -3.28 0.65 -24.14
N GLU A 263 -2.64 0.09 -25.17
CA GLU A 263 -1.91 -1.18 -25.11
C GLU A 263 -0.75 -1.16 -26.11
N SER A 264 0.24 -2.05 -25.92
CA SER A 264 1.43 -2.13 -26.79
C SER A 264 1.13 -2.68 -28.19
N GLU A 265 0.29 -3.71 -28.34
CA GLU A 265 0.25 -4.50 -29.59
C GLU A 265 -1.12 -5.02 -30.07
N GLY A 266 -2.24 -4.56 -29.51
CA GLY A 266 -3.57 -4.91 -30.03
C GLY A 266 -4.03 -6.34 -29.68
N GLY A 267 -3.49 -6.90 -28.59
CA GLY A 267 -3.55 -8.32 -28.22
C GLY A 267 -4.52 -8.63 -27.07
N GLU A 268 -4.63 -9.91 -26.70
CA GLU A 268 -5.55 -10.40 -25.65
C GLU A 268 -4.84 -10.67 -24.29
N GLY A 269 -3.58 -10.27 -24.12
CA GLY A 269 -2.80 -10.60 -22.92
C GLY A 269 -3.04 -9.71 -21.69
N GLY A 270 -3.81 -8.62 -21.84
CA GLY A 270 -4.15 -7.69 -20.76
C GLY A 270 -5.35 -8.12 -19.90
N LEU A 271 -5.99 -7.17 -19.21
CA LEU A 271 -7.17 -7.49 -18.38
C LEU A 271 -8.46 -7.64 -19.19
N CYS A 272 -8.49 -7.11 -20.42
CA CYS A 272 -9.61 -7.23 -21.35
C CYS A 272 -9.12 -7.72 -22.73
N PRO A 273 -10.02 -8.27 -23.57
CA PRO A 273 -9.69 -8.60 -24.96
C PRO A 273 -9.59 -7.30 -25.80
N GLY A 274 -8.45 -6.62 -25.67
CA GLY A 274 -8.10 -5.37 -26.35
C GLY A 274 -8.85 -4.14 -25.84
N LEU A 275 -8.74 -3.04 -26.61
CA LEU A 275 -9.34 -1.75 -26.28
C LEU A 275 -10.87 -1.79 -26.06
N GLY A 276 -11.34 -1.19 -24.97
CA GLY A 276 -12.76 -1.04 -24.66
C GLY A 276 -13.11 -1.41 -23.22
N ASP A 277 -14.39 -1.68 -22.99
CA ASP A 277 -14.91 -1.99 -21.66
C ASP A 277 -15.01 -3.50 -21.44
N CYS A 278 -14.54 -3.97 -20.29
CA CYS A 278 -14.84 -5.32 -19.81
C CYS A 278 -15.15 -5.31 -18.30
N VAL A 279 -15.62 -6.45 -17.81
CA VAL A 279 -15.93 -6.64 -16.39
C VAL A 279 -15.30 -7.93 -15.93
N GLU A 280 -14.56 -7.85 -14.85
CA GLU A 280 -14.05 -9.00 -14.11
C GLU A 280 -14.67 -9.05 -12.71
N ASN A 281 -14.53 -10.21 -12.06
CA ASN A 281 -14.84 -10.34 -10.64
C ASN A 281 -13.54 -10.62 -9.88
N VAL A 282 -13.24 -9.76 -8.92
CA VAL A 282 -11.97 -9.75 -8.19
C VAL A 282 -12.23 -9.69 -6.70
N GLN A 283 -11.61 -10.62 -5.97
CA GLN A 283 -11.63 -10.68 -4.52
C GLN A 283 -10.24 -10.45 -3.94
N LEU A 284 -10.16 -9.58 -2.94
CA LEU A 284 -8.96 -9.36 -2.15
C LEU A 284 -9.04 -10.22 -0.89
N VAL A 285 -8.22 -11.26 -0.81
CA VAL A 285 -8.20 -12.22 0.31
C VAL A 285 -6.77 -12.35 0.79
N GLY A 286 -6.50 -12.03 2.06
CA GLY A 286 -5.11 -11.97 2.50
C GLY A 286 -4.36 -10.85 1.79
N ASP A 287 -3.12 -11.14 1.41
CA ASP A 287 -2.29 -10.32 0.52
C ASP A 287 -2.38 -10.82 -0.93
N GLU A 288 -3.51 -11.45 -1.28
CA GLU A 288 -3.72 -12.10 -2.57
C GLU A 288 -4.91 -11.49 -3.30
N LEU A 289 -4.74 -11.30 -4.61
CA LEU A 289 -5.78 -10.84 -5.51
C LEU A 289 -6.24 -12.01 -6.39
N HIS A 290 -7.51 -12.37 -6.24
CA HIS A 290 -8.13 -13.52 -6.87
C HIS A 290 -9.10 -13.07 -7.96
N PHE A 291 -8.80 -13.40 -9.21
CA PHE A 291 -9.70 -13.16 -10.34
C PHE A 291 -10.61 -14.37 -10.56
N ALA A 292 -11.89 -14.14 -10.81
CA ALA A 292 -12.83 -15.22 -11.09
C ALA A 292 -12.60 -15.86 -12.47
N SER A 293 -12.05 -15.12 -13.44
CA SER A 293 -11.57 -15.68 -14.70
C SER A 293 -10.50 -16.75 -14.47
N GLU A 294 -9.74 -16.64 -13.38
CA GLU A 294 -8.70 -17.55 -12.92
C GLU A 294 -9.17 -18.48 -11.78
N GLU A 295 -10.49 -18.72 -11.67
CA GLU A 295 -11.02 -19.61 -10.62
C GLU A 295 -10.45 -21.04 -10.76
N GLY A 296 -9.57 -21.40 -9.82
CA GLY A 296 -8.86 -22.68 -9.82
C GLY A 296 -7.43 -22.65 -10.35
N ALA A 297 -6.92 -21.46 -10.74
CA ALA A 297 -5.50 -21.25 -10.96
C ALA A 297 -4.69 -21.65 -9.71
N ALA A 298 -3.50 -22.21 -9.92
CA ALA A 298 -2.71 -22.74 -8.82
C ALA A 298 -2.13 -21.64 -7.92
N THR A 299 -2.07 -20.38 -8.37
CA THR A 299 -1.48 -19.28 -7.62
C THR A 299 -2.20 -17.97 -7.95
N PRO A 300 -2.66 -17.20 -6.94
CA PRO A 300 -3.23 -15.88 -7.15
C PRO A 300 -2.14 -14.81 -7.30
N PHE A 301 -2.52 -13.61 -7.72
CA PHE A 301 -1.63 -12.45 -7.68
C PHE A 301 -1.25 -12.13 -6.23
N GLN A 302 0.02 -11.82 -5.98
CA GLN A 302 0.55 -11.49 -4.65
C GLN A 302 0.88 -10.01 -4.56
N ALA A 303 0.60 -9.37 -3.42
CA ALA A 303 0.99 -7.98 -3.21
C ALA A 303 2.52 -7.81 -3.24
N VAL A 304 3.01 -6.82 -3.99
CA VAL A 304 4.44 -6.45 -4.00
C VAL A 304 4.71 -5.50 -2.83
N LYS A 305 5.14 -6.04 -1.69
CA LYS A 305 5.50 -5.27 -0.49
C LYS A 305 6.48 -6.04 0.38
N ASN A 306 7.27 -5.31 1.18
CA ASN A 306 8.16 -5.92 2.15
C ASN A 306 8.33 -5.01 3.38
N SER A 307 7.96 -5.49 4.57
CA SER A 307 8.09 -4.72 5.81
C SER A 307 9.54 -4.50 6.25
N GLY A 308 10.47 -5.34 5.80
CA GLY A 308 11.91 -5.22 6.05
C GLY A 308 12.67 -4.39 5.01
N ASN A 309 12.07 -4.11 3.84
CA ASN A 309 12.66 -3.31 2.79
C ASN A 309 11.62 -2.32 2.21
N PRO A 310 11.64 -1.04 2.64
CA PRO A 310 10.62 -0.07 2.28
C PRO A 310 10.72 0.43 0.83
N TYR A 311 11.77 0.04 0.08
CA TYR A 311 11.88 0.32 -1.35
C TYR A 311 10.97 -0.58 -2.20
N ILE A 312 10.67 -1.80 -1.72
CA ILE A 312 9.82 -2.78 -2.42
C ILE A 312 8.37 -2.28 -2.42
N GLY A 313 7.79 -2.16 -3.61
CA GLY A 313 6.45 -1.62 -3.84
C GLY A 313 6.36 -0.79 -5.11
N ALA A 314 5.25 -0.07 -5.27
CA ALA A 314 4.98 0.75 -6.45
C ALA A 314 5.16 2.24 -6.19
N TRP A 315 5.64 2.91 -7.23
CA TRP A 315 5.99 4.31 -7.24
C TRP A 315 5.49 4.96 -8.54
N TYR A 316 4.86 6.11 -8.44
CA TYR A 316 4.21 6.84 -9.53
C TYR A 316 4.97 8.12 -9.85
N LEU A 317 5.21 8.36 -11.14
CA LEU A 317 5.80 9.59 -11.66
C LEU A 317 4.88 10.15 -12.74
N ALA A 318 4.32 11.34 -12.53
CA ALA A 318 3.66 12.07 -13.60
C ALA A 318 4.68 12.65 -14.59
N GLU A 319 4.41 12.55 -15.89
CA GLU A 319 5.27 13.10 -16.94
C GLU A 319 4.44 13.69 -18.09
N GLY A 320 4.31 15.02 -18.12
CA GLY A 320 3.49 15.69 -19.13
C GLY A 320 2.02 15.27 -19.03
N ASP A 321 1.46 14.78 -20.15
CA ASP A 321 0.10 14.20 -20.21
C ASP A 321 0.07 12.70 -19.84
N GLY A 322 1.23 12.12 -19.51
CA GLY A 322 1.43 10.71 -19.19
C GLY A 322 1.89 10.46 -17.75
N PHE A 323 2.20 9.21 -17.48
CA PHE A 323 2.72 8.72 -16.22
C PHE A 323 3.58 7.46 -16.41
N ASN A 324 4.48 7.28 -15.45
CA ASN A 324 5.36 6.14 -15.33
C ASN A 324 5.11 5.47 -13.97
N VAL A 325 5.12 4.13 -13.94
CA VAL A 325 4.99 3.34 -12.73
C VAL A 325 6.22 2.47 -12.57
N LEU A 326 7.05 2.80 -11.58
CA LEU A 326 8.14 1.96 -11.13
C LEU A 326 7.63 0.99 -10.07
N THR A 327 7.82 -0.31 -10.29
CA THR A 327 7.64 -1.34 -9.27
C THR A 327 8.98 -1.95 -8.93
N VAL A 328 9.43 -1.79 -7.69
CA VAL A 328 10.58 -2.52 -7.15
C VAL A 328 10.05 -3.84 -6.61
N LEU A 329 10.40 -4.94 -7.27
CA LEU A 329 9.78 -6.26 -7.06
C LEU A 329 10.39 -6.97 -5.86
N ASP A 330 11.71 -6.96 -5.79
CA ASP A 330 12.52 -7.57 -4.74
C ASP A 330 13.83 -6.79 -4.58
N ASP A 331 14.80 -7.33 -3.84
CA ASP A 331 16.10 -6.68 -3.57
C ASP A 331 16.99 -6.46 -4.82
N SER A 332 16.59 -7.00 -5.97
CA SER A 332 17.41 -7.04 -7.19
C SER A 332 16.66 -6.84 -8.50
N HIS A 333 15.32 -6.88 -8.54
CA HIS A 333 14.54 -6.71 -9.77
C HIS A 333 13.57 -5.53 -9.70
N TYR A 334 13.36 -4.88 -10.84
CA TYR A 334 12.36 -3.84 -11.02
C TYR A 334 11.67 -3.97 -12.37
N VAL A 335 10.49 -3.34 -12.46
CA VAL A 335 9.83 -3.01 -13.73
C VAL A 335 9.46 -1.54 -13.71
N ILE A 336 9.66 -0.83 -14.82
CA ILE A 336 9.05 0.48 -15.04
C ILE A 336 8.12 0.39 -16.25
N ALA A 337 6.88 0.83 -16.08
CA ALA A 337 5.85 0.80 -17.11
C ALA A 337 5.40 2.22 -17.46
N HIS A 338 5.14 2.45 -18.74
CA HIS A 338 4.85 3.76 -19.31
C HIS A 338 3.49 3.72 -20.00
N ASN A 339 2.65 4.73 -19.78
CA ASN A 339 1.39 4.83 -20.51
C ASN A 339 1.56 5.60 -21.85
N THR A 340 2.54 6.49 -21.95
CA THR A 340 2.81 7.32 -23.14
C THR A 340 4.31 7.62 -23.30
N ASN A 341 5.13 6.58 -23.35
CA ASN A 341 6.54 6.68 -23.71
C ASN A 341 6.71 7.43 -25.05
N GLY A 342 7.64 8.39 -25.06
CA GLY A 342 8.01 9.18 -26.25
C GLY A 342 9.41 8.86 -26.78
N ALA A 343 10.15 7.98 -26.11
CA ALA A 343 11.53 7.64 -26.41
C ALA A 343 11.62 6.39 -27.30
N VAL A 344 12.61 6.34 -28.20
CA VAL A 344 12.80 5.20 -29.10
C VAL A 344 14.26 5.12 -29.56
N TYR A 345 14.79 3.91 -29.73
CA TYR A 345 16.11 3.71 -30.33
C TYR A 345 16.11 4.05 -31.83
N GLU A 346 17.29 4.43 -32.34
CA GLU A 346 17.43 4.72 -33.77
C GLU A 346 17.12 3.47 -34.60
N GLY A 347 16.09 3.55 -35.44
CA GLY A 347 15.70 2.48 -36.37
C GLY A 347 14.68 1.48 -35.83
N THR A 348 14.12 1.70 -34.65
CA THR A 348 12.97 0.94 -34.12
C THR A 348 11.68 1.77 -34.18
N ASP A 349 10.54 1.12 -34.01
CA ASP A 349 9.23 1.79 -33.93
C ASP A 349 8.97 2.23 -32.47
N LEU A 350 8.30 3.37 -32.30
CA LEU A 350 7.91 3.87 -30.98
C LEU A 350 6.80 3.00 -30.40
N VAL A 351 7.00 2.51 -29.18
CA VAL A 351 5.97 1.81 -28.41
C VAL A 351 5.56 2.70 -27.24
N ALA A 352 4.41 3.36 -27.38
CA ALA A 352 3.95 4.37 -26.42
C ALA A 352 3.52 3.76 -25.08
N VAL A 353 2.75 2.66 -25.11
CA VAL A 353 2.46 1.87 -23.91
C VAL A 353 3.51 0.78 -23.83
N SER A 354 4.44 0.87 -22.91
CA SER A 354 5.67 0.04 -22.91
C SER A 354 6.12 -0.25 -21.48
N SER A 355 7.05 -1.20 -21.35
CA SER A 355 7.71 -1.47 -20.08
C SER A 355 9.17 -1.85 -20.26
N GLU A 356 9.95 -1.65 -19.21
CA GLU A 356 11.34 -2.06 -19.06
C GLU A 356 11.46 -2.94 -17.81
N TRP A 357 12.08 -4.11 -17.95
CA TRP A 357 12.33 -5.08 -16.89
C TRP A 357 13.83 -5.20 -16.68
N GLY A 358 14.29 -4.97 -15.46
CA GLY A 358 15.71 -4.90 -15.20
C GLY A 358 16.12 -5.41 -13.83
N THR A 359 17.44 -5.51 -13.67
CA THR A 359 18.09 -5.80 -12.40
C THR A 359 18.78 -4.57 -11.85
N TYR A 360 18.82 -4.46 -10.52
CA TYR A 360 19.47 -3.36 -9.84
C TYR A 360 20.26 -3.83 -8.61
N SER A 361 21.07 -2.92 -8.08
CA SER A 361 21.66 -3.02 -6.75
C SER A 361 21.46 -1.72 -6.00
N LEU A 362 21.24 -1.83 -4.69
CA LEU A 362 21.15 -0.68 -3.77
C LEU A 362 22.22 -0.81 -2.70
N ALA A 363 23.20 0.08 -2.71
CA ALA A 363 24.28 0.10 -1.73
C ALA A 363 24.62 1.55 -1.37
N ASP A 364 24.78 1.81 -0.07
CA ASP A 364 25.18 3.13 0.46
C ASP A 364 24.32 4.31 -0.08
N GLY A 365 23.00 4.08 -0.23
CA GLY A 365 22.07 5.08 -0.77
C GLY A 365 22.24 5.37 -2.26
N SER A 366 22.86 4.46 -3.02
CA SER A 366 22.96 4.56 -4.47
C SER A 366 22.20 3.43 -5.16
N PHE A 367 21.27 3.80 -6.03
CA PHE A 367 20.56 2.89 -6.91
C PHE A 367 21.33 2.77 -8.23
N LEU A 368 21.72 1.55 -8.58
CA LEU A 368 22.45 1.24 -9.80
C LEU A 368 21.72 0.14 -10.56
N VAL A 369 21.27 0.45 -11.77
CA VAL A 369 20.81 -0.56 -12.72
C VAL A 369 22.00 -1.40 -13.18
N THR A 370 21.90 -2.72 -12.96
CA THR A 370 22.98 -3.69 -13.22
C THR A 370 22.80 -4.45 -14.52
N GLY A 371 21.60 -4.45 -15.09
CA GLY A 371 21.31 -5.14 -16.34
C GLY A 371 19.86 -5.02 -16.76
N ILE A 372 19.61 -5.27 -18.03
CA ILE A 372 18.28 -5.34 -18.64
C ILE A 372 17.89 -6.79 -18.88
N GLU A 373 16.62 -7.11 -18.66
CA GLU A 373 16.03 -8.42 -18.92
C GLU A 373 15.19 -8.39 -20.21
N GLU A 374 14.20 -7.49 -20.30
CA GLU A 374 13.33 -7.29 -21.46
C GLU A 374 12.89 -5.81 -21.51
N GLU A 375 12.72 -5.22 -22.69
CA GLU A 375 12.25 -3.83 -22.85
C GLU A 375 11.50 -3.57 -24.17
N THR A 376 10.59 -2.59 -24.14
CA THR A 376 9.95 -2.01 -25.35
C THR A 376 9.94 -0.48 -25.37
N ASP A 377 10.45 0.16 -24.32
CA ASP A 377 10.41 1.59 -24.09
C ASP A 377 11.62 2.35 -24.70
N GLY A 378 12.65 1.64 -25.16
CA GLY A 378 13.84 2.29 -25.69
C GLY A 378 14.61 3.00 -24.58
N PRO A 379 15.15 4.21 -24.79
CA PRO A 379 15.87 4.93 -23.73
C PRO A 379 14.94 5.67 -22.75
N GLY A 380 13.65 5.28 -22.66
CA GLY A 380 12.63 5.96 -21.88
C GLY A 380 12.60 5.60 -20.39
N GLY A 381 13.11 4.42 -20.03
CA GLY A 381 13.13 3.88 -18.68
C GLY A 381 14.41 4.18 -17.93
N PHE A 382 14.87 3.19 -17.16
CA PHE A 382 16.09 3.31 -16.37
C PHE A 382 17.32 2.75 -17.10
N TYR A 383 17.17 2.19 -18.28
CA TYR A 383 18.25 1.69 -19.12
C TYR A 383 18.27 2.38 -20.49
N ASP A 384 19.45 2.88 -20.89
CA ASP A 384 19.67 3.39 -22.24
C ASP A 384 20.81 2.62 -22.91
N GLY A 385 20.44 1.69 -23.80
CA GLY A 385 21.38 0.89 -24.58
C GLY A 385 22.21 1.69 -25.60
N SER A 386 21.81 2.92 -25.91
CA SER A 386 22.54 3.84 -26.80
C SER A 386 23.49 4.79 -26.06
N GLY A 387 23.32 4.92 -24.74
CA GLY A 387 24.03 5.83 -23.84
C GLY A 387 25.13 5.18 -23.00
N THR A 388 25.22 5.58 -21.71
CA THR A 388 26.23 5.09 -20.75
C THR A 388 25.85 3.77 -20.06
N GLY A 389 24.69 3.18 -20.39
CA GLY A 389 24.10 2.04 -19.71
C GLY A 389 22.92 2.46 -18.83
N GLY A 390 22.70 1.74 -17.72
CA GLY A 390 21.57 2.01 -16.83
C GLY A 390 21.78 3.14 -15.82
N LEU A 391 20.68 3.56 -15.19
CA LEU A 391 20.61 4.60 -14.18
C LEU A 391 21.61 4.32 -13.05
N SER A 392 22.39 5.34 -12.72
CA SER A 392 23.25 5.37 -11.55
C SER A 392 23.00 6.68 -10.81
N ALA A 393 22.25 6.62 -9.72
CA ALA A 393 21.85 7.80 -8.97
C ALA A 393 22.00 7.59 -7.47
N ALA A 394 22.24 8.68 -6.74
CA ALA A 394 21.94 8.69 -5.32
C ALA A 394 20.41 8.60 -5.17
N THR A 395 19.94 7.82 -4.21
CA THR A 395 18.52 7.63 -3.94
C THR A 395 18.20 7.83 -2.46
N GLU A 396 17.03 8.41 -2.20
CA GLU A 396 16.50 8.62 -0.87
C GLU A 396 15.02 8.29 -0.87
N LEU A 397 14.59 7.42 0.03
CA LEU A 397 13.18 7.27 0.37
C LEU A 397 12.85 8.20 1.54
N THR A 398 12.07 9.24 1.25
CA THR A 398 11.68 10.22 2.26
C THR A 398 10.65 9.65 3.24
N GLY A 399 10.58 10.22 4.45
CA GLY A 399 9.56 9.85 5.44
C GLY A 399 8.13 10.10 4.96
N TYR A 400 7.94 11.00 4.00
CA TYR A 400 6.66 11.29 3.35
C TYR A 400 6.40 10.48 2.08
N GLY A 401 7.22 9.45 1.79
CA GLY A 401 6.92 8.48 0.74
C GLY A 401 7.22 8.95 -0.68
N ASP A 402 8.18 9.85 -0.87
CA ASP A 402 8.76 10.11 -2.19
C ASP A 402 10.07 9.31 -2.31
N LEU A 403 10.23 8.54 -3.39
CA LEU A 403 11.48 7.90 -3.79
C LEU A 403 12.22 8.84 -4.74
N GLN A 404 13.22 9.53 -4.22
CA GLN A 404 14.00 10.51 -4.96
C GLN A 404 15.22 9.86 -5.63
N PHE A 405 15.56 10.35 -6.81
CA PHE A 405 16.77 10.00 -7.54
C PHE A 405 17.52 11.28 -7.92
N THR A 406 18.83 11.29 -7.67
CA THR A 406 19.75 12.37 -8.04
C THR A 406 20.87 11.80 -8.90
N PRO A 407 20.70 11.74 -10.23
CA PRO A 407 21.76 11.33 -11.15
C PRO A 407 22.89 12.36 -11.19
N ALA A 408 24.12 11.91 -11.44
CA ALA A 408 25.29 12.80 -11.39
C ALA A 408 25.33 13.75 -12.61
N GLY A 409 25.12 15.04 -12.36
CA GLY A 409 25.18 16.07 -13.41
C GLY A 409 23.87 16.29 -14.17
N GLU A 410 22.78 15.71 -13.68
CA GLU A 410 21.42 15.88 -14.20
C GLU A 410 20.48 16.40 -13.09
N ASP A 411 19.27 16.79 -13.48
CA ASP A 411 18.26 17.24 -12.54
C ASP A 411 17.71 16.06 -11.73
N ARG A 412 17.37 16.32 -10.46
CA ARG A 412 16.73 15.32 -9.60
C ARG A 412 15.28 15.09 -10.04
N PHE A 413 14.79 13.87 -9.87
CA PHE A 413 13.38 13.52 -10.01
C PHE A 413 12.92 12.63 -8.86
N ALA A 414 11.62 12.51 -8.65
CA ALA A 414 11.09 11.64 -7.61
C ALA A 414 9.81 10.95 -8.06
N PHE A 415 9.65 9.72 -7.60
CA PHE A 415 8.39 9.00 -7.70
C PHE A 415 7.66 9.06 -6.37
N ARG A 416 6.34 9.20 -6.42
CA ARG A 416 5.46 9.18 -5.25
C ARG A 416 5.03 7.77 -4.95
N ARG A 417 5.04 7.36 -3.68
CA ARG A 417 4.53 6.05 -3.29
C ARG A 417 3.07 5.85 -3.69
N VAL A 418 2.76 4.69 -4.24
CA VAL A 418 1.38 4.25 -4.52
C VAL A 418 0.89 3.38 -3.37
N GLY A 419 -0.40 3.55 -3.02
CA GLY A 419 -1.03 2.81 -1.94
C GLY A 419 -0.69 3.37 -0.56
N ARG A 420 -1.28 2.74 0.45
CA ARG A 420 -1.13 3.15 1.85
C ARG A 420 0.23 2.75 2.41
N PHE A 421 0.76 3.59 3.29
CA PHE A 421 1.95 3.30 4.07
C PHE A 421 1.96 4.04 5.41
N ASN A 422 2.78 3.55 6.33
CA ASN A 422 2.93 4.18 7.63
C ASN A 422 3.84 5.37 7.59
N VAL A 423 3.54 6.29 8.49
CA VAL A 423 4.39 7.41 8.81
C VAL A 423 4.53 7.52 10.32
N GLU A 424 5.77 7.56 10.79
CA GLU A 424 6.09 7.97 12.15
C GLU A 424 6.19 9.50 12.20
N LEU A 425 5.34 10.12 13.00
CA LEU A 425 5.28 11.56 13.18
C LEU A 425 5.99 12.00 14.46
N SER A 426 6.46 13.23 14.44
CA SER A 426 6.92 13.97 15.62
C SER A 426 6.46 15.41 15.49
N ASP A 427 5.51 15.84 16.33
CA ASP A 427 5.05 17.23 16.33
C ASP A 427 6.12 18.20 16.85
N LEU A 428 5.84 19.52 16.82
CA LEU A 428 6.77 20.56 17.28
C LEU A 428 7.04 20.54 18.79
N ALA A 429 6.18 19.88 19.57
CA ALA A 429 6.40 19.62 20.99
C ALA A 429 7.21 18.33 21.24
N GLY A 430 7.54 17.57 20.19
CA GLY A 430 8.25 16.30 20.26
C GLY A 430 7.38 15.10 20.64
N ASN A 431 6.05 15.24 20.60
CA ASN A 431 5.15 14.10 20.78
C ASN A 431 5.17 13.24 19.52
N LYS A 432 5.20 11.93 19.71
CA LYS A 432 5.26 10.96 18.62
C LYS A 432 3.92 10.26 18.43
N SER A 433 3.59 9.98 17.18
CA SER A 433 2.47 9.14 16.78
C SER A 433 2.83 8.36 15.52
N THR A 434 2.00 7.38 15.18
CA THR A 434 2.09 6.65 13.91
C THR A 434 0.73 6.71 13.25
N ILE A 435 0.71 7.03 11.96
CA ILE A 435 -0.51 7.06 11.16
C ILE A 435 -0.31 6.28 9.87
N ILE A 436 -1.40 5.90 9.25
CA ILE A 436 -1.42 5.43 7.86
C ILE A 436 -1.85 6.58 6.98
N VAL A 437 -1.10 6.78 5.91
CA VAL A 437 -1.44 7.76 4.89
C VAL A 437 -1.41 7.13 3.52
N GLU A 438 -1.99 7.87 2.59
CA GLU A 438 -1.84 7.61 1.19
C GLU A 438 -1.60 8.93 0.46
N ARG A 439 -0.64 8.94 -0.46
CA ARG A 439 -0.23 10.16 -1.16
C ARG A 439 -1.20 10.51 -2.29
N THR A 440 -1.33 11.80 -2.54
CA THR A 440 -1.93 12.36 -3.76
C THR A 440 -1.06 13.49 -4.30
N GLY A 441 -1.34 13.98 -5.51
CA GLY A 441 -0.55 15.05 -6.16
C GLY A 441 -1.36 16.23 -6.66
N ASP A 442 -2.68 16.22 -6.47
CA ASP A 442 -3.57 17.16 -7.14
C ASP A 442 -3.77 18.47 -6.36
N VAL A 443 -3.03 18.65 -5.26
CA VAL A 443 -3.18 19.80 -4.35
C VAL A 443 -2.32 20.99 -4.78
N PHE A 444 -1.12 20.77 -5.28
CA PHE A 444 -0.20 21.84 -5.67
C PHE A 444 0.14 21.76 -7.15
N VAL A 445 0.20 22.91 -7.83
CA VAL A 445 0.55 23.01 -9.24
C VAL A 445 1.72 23.99 -9.36
N ASP A 446 2.79 23.56 -10.02
CA ASP A 446 3.99 24.38 -10.16
C ASP A 446 3.68 25.73 -10.85
N GLY A 447 4.26 26.81 -10.32
CA GLY A 447 4.06 28.18 -10.83
C GLY A 447 2.66 28.78 -10.63
N MET A 448 1.71 28.07 -10.03
CA MET A 448 0.37 28.59 -9.72
C MET A 448 0.31 29.16 -8.31
N SER A 449 -0.21 30.39 -8.17
CA SER A 449 -0.44 30.99 -6.85
C SER A 449 -1.45 30.15 -6.04
N LYS A 450 -1.18 30.00 -4.74
CA LYS A 450 -2.08 29.32 -3.80
C LYS A 450 -1.92 29.93 -2.41
N GLU A 451 -3.02 30.06 -1.69
CA GLU A 451 -3.02 30.54 -0.31
C GLU A 451 -3.72 29.52 0.60
N PHE A 452 -3.13 29.24 1.74
CA PHE A 452 -3.66 28.28 2.71
C PHE A 452 -3.16 28.58 4.12
N GLU A 453 -3.90 28.12 5.13
CA GLU A 453 -3.51 28.12 6.53
C GLU A 453 -3.35 26.67 7.00
N PHE A 454 -2.30 26.40 7.76
CA PHE A 454 -2.08 25.10 8.40
C PHE A 454 -1.73 25.29 9.88
N ASP A 455 -2.04 24.29 10.70
CA ASP A 455 -1.77 24.31 12.14
C ASP A 455 -0.33 23.89 12.41
N LEU A 456 0.35 24.62 13.30
CA LEU A 456 1.68 24.26 13.79
C LEU A 456 1.51 23.24 14.91
N VAL A 457 1.33 21.96 14.54
CA VAL A 457 0.97 20.90 15.50
C VAL A 457 2.03 20.76 16.59
N GLY A 458 1.59 20.73 17.84
CA GLY A 458 2.44 20.78 19.03
C GLY A 458 2.63 22.20 19.59
N GLU A 459 2.30 23.22 18.80
CA GLU A 459 2.26 24.62 19.21
C GLU A 459 0.82 25.14 19.19
N ALA A 460 0.56 26.17 19.99
CA ALA A 460 -0.71 26.85 19.98
C ALA A 460 -0.67 27.99 18.94
N ASP A 461 -0.35 27.69 17.69
CA ASP A 461 -0.28 28.65 16.59
C ASP A 461 -0.62 28.00 15.23
N SER A 462 -0.85 28.83 14.21
CA SER A 462 -1.03 28.45 12.82
C SER A 462 -0.25 29.39 11.91
N ALA A 463 0.03 28.95 10.69
CA ALA A 463 0.75 29.72 9.69
C ALA A 463 -0.08 29.88 8.42
N GLN A 464 -0.18 31.11 7.92
CA GLN A 464 -0.82 31.44 6.65
C GLN A 464 0.22 31.62 5.57
N VAL A 465 0.17 30.78 4.54
CA VAL A 465 1.09 30.78 3.41
C VAL A 465 0.42 31.43 2.21
N SER A 466 1.13 32.35 1.55
CA SER A 466 0.73 32.93 0.26
C SER A 466 1.83 32.68 -0.77
N LEU A 467 1.60 31.71 -1.66
CA LEU A 467 2.46 31.40 -2.80
C LEU A 467 2.09 32.28 -3.98
N GLN A 468 3.08 32.91 -4.61
CA GLN A 468 2.89 33.77 -5.77
C GLN A 468 3.46 33.12 -7.03
N SER A 469 2.83 33.38 -8.18
CA SER A 469 3.17 32.84 -9.52
C SER A 469 4.53 33.29 -10.10
N GLY A 470 5.48 33.67 -9.25
CA GLY A 470 6.86 34.01 -9.59
C GLY A 470 7.88 33.23 -8.75
N GLY A 471 7.44 32.18 -8.06
CA GLY A 471 8.29 31.38 -7.18
C GLY A 471 8.57 32.02 -5.83
N THR A 472 7.96 33.15 -5.48
CA THR A 472 8.13 33.83 -4.18
C THR A 472 6.82 33.81 -3.39
N GLY A 473 6.85 34.31 -2.16
CA GLY A 473 5.65 34.38 -1.31
C GLY A 473 5.92 34.96 0.07
N SER A 474 5.01 34.68 0.99
CA SER A 474 5.16 35.06 2.40
C SER A 474 4.47 34.03 3.31
N VAL A 475 4.97 33.91 4.54
CA VAL A 475 4.27 33.21 5.62
C VAL A 475 3.97 34.21 6.73
N LEU A 476 2.76 34.14 7.28
CA LEU A 476 2.33 34.88 8.47
C LEU A 476 2.05 33.89 9.60
N TYR A 477 2.82 33.99 10.67
CA TYR A 477 2.59 33.27 11.92
C TYR A 477 1.48 33.99 12.70
N VAL A 478 0.33 33.33 12.86
CA VAL A 478 -0.94 34.00 13.16
C VAL A 478 -0.95 34.58 14.57
N ASN A 479 -0.46 33.86 15.57
CA ASN A 479 -0.49 34.36 16.95
C ASN A 479 0.66 35.31 17.24
N ASP A 480 1.82 35.07 16.66
CA ASP A 480 3.00 35.94 16.84
C ASP A 480 2.91 37.22 16.01
N GLN A 481 2.04 37.25 14.99
CA GLN A 481 1.91 38.36 14.03
C GLN A 481 3.26 38.70 13.35
N GLU A 482 4.11 37.68 13.21
CA GLU A 482 5.40 37.75 12.54
C GLU A 482 5.27 37.25 11.11
N SER A 483 6.00 37.89 10.20
CA SER A 483 5.97 37.55 8.78
C SER A 483 7.36 37.24 8.25
N THR A 484 7.50 36.13 7.57
CA THR A 484 8.70 35.72 6.83
C THR A 484 8.48 35.90 5.33
N LEU A 485 9.56 35.93 4.58
CA LEU A 485 9.53 35.99 3.13
C LEU A 485 9.85 34.61 2.57
N ILE A 486 9.03 34.09 1.66
CA ILE A 486 9.37 32.89 0.90
C ILE A 486 10.33 33.31 -0.22
N ASP A 487 11.58 32.90 -0.09
CA ASP A 487 12.67 33.24 -1.01
C ASP A 487 12.53 32.48 -2.32
N PHE A 488 12.16 31.21 -2.24
CA PHE A 488 11.69 30.42 -3.36
C PHE A 488 10.69 29.35 -2.93
N TRP A 489 9.86 28.91 -3.88
CA TRP A 489 9.08 27.68 -3.76
C TRP A 489 9.04 26.97 -5.11
N LEU A 490 8.86 25.64 -5.05
CA LEU A 490 8.68 24.78 -6.23
C LEU A 490 7.74 23.64 -5.89
N VAL A 491 7.10 23.08 -6.90
CA VAL A 491 6.40 21.80 -6.78
C VAL A 491 7.19 20.74 -7.54
N ASN A 492 7.49 19.62 -6.90
CA ASN A 492 7.97 18.46 -7.62
C ASN A 492 6.83 17.95 -8.48
N THR A 493 6.87 18.24 -9.78
CA THR A 493 5.79 17.93 -10.73
C THR A 493 5.51 16.44 -10.84
N GLY A 494 6.51 15.59 -10.55
CA GLY A 494 6.37 14.14 -10.54
C GLY A 494 5.52 13.62 -9.38
N THR A 495 5.59 14.27 -8.22
CA THR A 495 4.93 13.80 -6.98
C THR A 495 3.81 14.71 -6.48
N GLY A 496 3.77 15.97 -6.89
CA GLY A 496 2.89 17.01 -6.37
C GLY A 496 3.31 17.55 -5.00
N THR A 497 4.52 17.23 -4.53
CA THR A 497 5.08 17.74 -3.27
C THR A 497 5.51 19.19 -3.42
N LEU A 498 4.99 20.07 -2.56
CA LEU A 498 5.45 21.46 -2.46
C LEU A 498 6.67 21.54 -1.55
N LEU A 499 7.64 22.34 -1.96
CA LEU A 499 8.80 22.71 -1.16
C LEU A 499 8.95 24.22 -1.20
N TYR A 500 9.23 24.85 -0.06
CA TYR A 500 9.64 26.24 -0.02
C TYR A 500 10.69 26.51 1.06
N GLU A 501 11.49 27.55 0.82
CA GLU A 501 12.35 28.14 1.84
C GLU A 501 11.87 29.53 2.17
N GLU A 502 11.87 29.84 3.45
CA GLU A 502 11.53 31.15 3.97
C GLU A 502 12.67 31.75 4.80
N THR A 503 12.79 33.07 4.80
CA THR A 503 13.74 33.80 5.63
C THR A 503 13.03 34.77 6.55
N ASN A 504 13.39 34.75 7.83
CA ASN A 504 12.95 35.75 8.80
C ASN A 504 13.71 37.07 8.56
N PRO A 505 13.02 38.20 8.32
CA PRO A 505 13.67 39.47 8.00
C PRO A 505 14.43 40.10 9.18
N ASP A 506 14.15 39.68 10.41
CA ASP A 506 14.73 40.30 11.62
C ASP A 506 16.05 39.64 12.05
N ASP A 507 16.18 38.31 11.90
CA ASP A 507 17.38 37.57 12.29
C ASP A 507 18.06 36.78 11.17
N PHE A 508 17.45 36.74 9.97
CA PHE A 508 17.92 36.02 8.78
C PHE A 508 18.03 34.50 8.97
N SER A 509 17.29 33.94 9.92
CA SER A 509 17.08 32.49 10.00
C SER A 509 16.27 31.99 8.80
N THR A 510 16.62 30.79 8.32
CA THR A 510 15.94 30.15 7.19
C THR A 510 15.16 28.93 7.67
N GLY A 511 13.89 28.86 7.28
CA GLY A 511 13.04 27.69 7.43
C GLY A 511 12.89 26.95 6.12
N HIS A 512 13.00 25.63 6.14
CA HIS A 512 12.75 24.75 5.00
C HIS A 512 11.51 23.92 5.26
N TRP A 513 10.57 23.98 4.33
CA TRP A 513 9.26 23.39 4.49
C TRP A 513 8.92 22.49 3.31
N VAL A 514 8.42 21.30 3.61
CA VAL A 514 7.88 20.36 2.62
C VAL A 514 6.44 20.02 2.98
N PHE A 515 5.56 20.13 2.00
CA PHE A 515 4.16 19.74 2.08
C PHE A 515 3.90 18.62 1.08
N ALA A 516 3.72 17.42 1.60
CA ALA A 516 3.41 16.21 0.84
C ALA A 516 1.90 15.92 0.96
N PRO A 517 1.08 16.19 -0.08
CA PRO A 517 -0.36 15.96 -0.03
C PRO A 517 -0.76 14.51 0.25
N ILE A 518 -1.79 14.33 1.08
CA ILE A 518 -2.35 13.02 1.42
C ILE A 518 -3.85 12.99 1.13
N LYS A 519 -4.38 11.78 0.92
CA LYS A 519 -5.80 11.56 0.70
C LYS A 519 -6.56 11.50 2.02
N THR A 520 -7.71 12.15 2.05
CA THR A 520 -8.72 12.06 3.11
C THR A 520 -10.11 11.99 2.51
N ARG A 521 -11.07 11.41 3.22
CA ARG A 521 -12.46 11.26 2.75
C ARG A 521 -13.30 12.51 3.00
N ASP A 522 -12.88 13.37 3.92
CA ASP A 522 -13.57 14.60 4.30
C ASP A 522 -13.62 15.66 3.19
N GLY A 523 -12.96 15.43 2.06
CA GLY A 523 -12.92 16.32 0.91
C GLY A 523 -12.09 17.58 1.15
N LYS A 524 -11.33 17.62 2.23
CA LYS A 524 -10.39 18.69 2.55
C LYS A 524 -9.01 18.35 2.00
N GLU A 525 -8.17 19.37 1.88
CA GLU A 525 -6.77 19.19 1.50
C GLU A 525 -5.96 18.97 2.77
N TRP A 526 -5.16 17.91 2.80
CA TRP A 526 -4.28 17.59 3.91
C TRP A 526 -2.88 17.29 3.38
N ALA A 527 -1.86 17.56 4.19
CA ALA A 527 -0.49 17.22 3.86
C ALA A 527 0.28 16.72 5.08
N LEU A 528 1.25 15.84 4.81
CA LEU A 528 2.42 15.68 5.67
C LEU A 528 3.27 16.95 5.56
N VAL A 529 3.64 17.50 6.70
CA VAL A 529 4.44 18.72 6.84
C VAL A 529 5.78 18.32 7.47
N ASP A 530 6.87 18.43 6.72
CA ASP A 530 8.26 18.30 7.20
C ASP A 530 8.84 19.71 7.31
N PHE A 531 9.16 20.13 8.53
CA PHE A 531 9.71 21.44 8.85
C PHE A 531 11.11 21.31 9.43
N ARG A 532 12.06 21.98 8.79
CA ARG A 532 13.47 21.99 9.18
C ARG A 532 14.00 23.40 9.28
N HIS A 533 14.88 23.62 10.25
CA HIS A 533 15.65 24.86 10.36
C HIS A 533 17.01 24.69 9.70
N ILE A 534 17.42 25.70 8.93
CA ILE A 534 18.72 25.74 8.27
C ILE A 534 19.59 26.82 8.93
N ASP A 535 20.72 26.42 9.50
CA ASP A 535 21.78 27.30 10.01
C ASP A 535 23.10 27.01 9.29
N GLY A 536 23.41 27.82 8.27
CA GLY A 536 24.54 27.60 7.37
C GLY A 536 24.38 26.30 6.58
N ASP A 537 25.30 25.35 6.79
CA ASP A 537 25.25 24.01 6.17
C ASP A 537 24.56 22.96 7.07
N THR A 538 23.99 23.37 8.20
CA THR A 538 23.35 22.46 9.17
C THR A 538 21.84 22.52 9.03
N GLU A 539 21.21 21.37 8.81
CA GLU A 539 19.77 21.22 8.80
C GLU A 539 19.31 20.48 10.06
N SER A 540 18.27 20.98 10.73
CA SER A 540 17.68 20.36 11.92
C SER A 540 16.18 20.19 11.76
N LEU A 541 15.69 18.94 11.81
CA LEU A 541 14.27 18.64 11.82
C LEU A 541 13.62 19.21 13.09
N LEU A 542 12.61 20.06 12.91
CA LEU A 542 11.83 20.65 13.99
C LEU A 542 10.49 19.94 14.18
N GLY A 543 9.84 19.52 13.10
CA GLY A 543 8.58 18.78 13.16
C GLY A 543 8.31 17.99 11.88
N PHE A 544 7.63 16.87 12.05
CA PHE A 544 7.08 16.05 10.98
C PHE A 544 5.68 15.58 11.39
N TYR A 545 4.64 16.22 10.88
CA TYR A 545 3.26 16.04 11.33
C TYR A 545 2.27 16.15 10.16
N VAL A 546 0.98 15.94 10.43
CA VAL A 546 -0.09 16.16 9.44
C VAL A 546 -0.89 17.39 9.80
N SER A 547 -1.24 18.21 8.80
CA SER A 547 -2.17 19.33 8.97
C SER A 547 -3.11 19.48 7.79
N GLU A 548 -4.32 19.94 8.07
CA GLU A 548 -5.26 20.45 7.06
C GLU A 548 -4.68 21.72 6.44
N LEU A 549 -4.85 21.87 5.12
CA LEU A 549 -4.52 23.06 4.36
C LEU A 549 -5.81 23.86 4.14
N LYS A 550 -6.17 24.66 5.15
CA LYS A 550 -7.41 25.44 5.17
C LYS A 550 -7.32 26.58 4.15
N PRO A 551 -8.30 26.75 3.24
CA PRO A 551 -8.35 27.93 2.39
C PRO A 551 -8.45 29.20 3.24
N LEU A 552 -7.67 30.24 2.90
CA LEU A 552 -7.81 31.54 3.57
C LEU A 552 -9.21 32.11 3.29
N GLN A 553 -9.96 32.42 4.34
CA GLN A 553 -11.25 33.10 4.18
C GLN A 553 -11.01 34.52 3.67
N GLN A 554 -11.57 34.85 2.50
CA GLN A 554 -11.55 36.20 1.93
C GLN A 554 -12.39 37.20 2.72
#